data_AF-A0A3D6CCS2-F1
#
_entry.id   AF-A0A3D6CCS2-F1
#
_cell.length_a   1.000
_cell.length_b   1.000
_cell.length_c   1.000
_cell.angle_alpha   90.00
_cell.angle_beta   90.00
_cell.angle_gamma   90.00
#
_symmetry.space_group_name_H-M   'P 1'
#
loop_
_entity.id
_entity.type
_entity.pdbx_description
1 polymer ?
#
loop_
_entity_poly.entity_id
_entity_poly.type
_entity_poly.pdbx_seq_one_letter_code
_entity_poly.pdbx_strand_id
1 'polypeptide(L)'
;MAGNRSGQAVFTRGVAAGGFEIKNTGTSTLYANVVLAGYPNTMPPAHSSGVSIARRFLDARGEPVSAATAVSGDRFIVELTVRADKRMPHALVVDMLPAGVELEDPNLSGAFLIDDVVVDKKRIGDWHLAYTTAHTEYRDDRFVAALDIHRRQTCRIFYGVRVVSPGRFKVPSPMVEDMYRPYVRGVGKTIDVMDVTGS
;
A
#
# COMPACT_ATOMS: atom_id res chain seq x y z
N MET A 1 45.16 -23.85 13.69
CA MET A 1 43.99 -23.38 12.94
C MET A 1 42.97 -22.87 13.95
N ALA A 2 43.08 -21.60 14.38
CA ALA A 2 42.22 -21.03 15.41
C ALA A 2 40.93 -20.49 14.79
N GLY A 3 39.79 -20.89 15.35
CA GLY A 3 38.45 -20.63 14.82
C GLY A 3 38.10 -19.15 14.81
N ASN A 4 37.68 -18.67 13.64
CA ASN A 4 37.16 -17.35 13.40
C ASN A 4 35.79 -17.21 14.10
N ARG A 5 35.78 -16.70 15.34
CA ARG A 5 34.55 -16.33 16.05
C ARG A 5 34.43 -14.81 16.06
N SER A 6 33.72 -14.24 15.11
CA SER A 6 33.23 -12.87 15.22
C SER A 6 31.87 -12.75 14.57
N GLY A 7 30.87 -12.55 15.41
CA GLY A 7 29.47 -12.37 15.04
C GLY A 7 28.69 -12.07 16.30
N GLN A 8 29.01 -10.96 16.97
CA GLN A 8 28.22 -10.49 18.09
C GLN A 8 27.11 -9.62 17.51
N ALA A 9 25.89 -10.13 17.49
CA ALA A 9 24.71 -9.35 17.11
C ALA A 9 24.21 -8.62 18.35
N VAL A 10 24.20 -7.29 18.31
CA VAL A 10 23.59 -6.47 19.35
C VAL A 10 22.19 -6.11 18.89
N PHE A 11 21.18 -6.60 19.59
CA PHE A 11 19.78 -6.23 19.36
C PHE A 11 19.36 -5.24 20.43
N THR A 12 19.03 -4.02 20.04
CA THR A 12 18.39 -3.03 20.91
C THR A 12 16.95 -2.80 20.45
N ARG A 13 16.04 -2.51 21.38
CA ARG A 13 14.62 -2.24 21.11
C ARG A 13 14.18 -0.98 21.86
N GLY A 14 13.19 -0.27 21.33
CA GLY A 14 12.61 0.91 21.97
C GLY A 14 13.58 2.09 22.03
N VAL A 15 13.55 2.85 23.13
CA VAL A 15 14.39 4.04 23.32
C VAL A 15 15.89 3.72 23.22
N ALA A 16 16.30 2.49 23.56
CA ALA A 16 17.67 2.00 23.44
C ALA A 16 18.13 1.78 21.97
N ALA A 17 17.23 1.83 20.99
CA ALA A 17 17.59 1.88 19.56
C ALA A 17 17.99 3.30 19.11
N GLY A 18 17.70 4.33 19.91
CA GLY A 18 18.16 5.69 19.69
C GLY A 18 19.47 5.94 20.45
N GLY A 19 20.52 6.38 19.75
CA GLY A 19 21.76 6.85 20.36
C GLY A 19 22.65 5.74 20.94
N PHE A 20 23.27 4.94 20.08
CA PHE A 20 24.31 3.97 20.48
C PHE A 20 25.67 4.33 19.86
N GLU A 21 26.75 4.01 20.56
CA GLU A 21 28.13 4.15 20.08
C GLU A 21 28.78 2.77 19.97
N ILE A 22 29.47 2.51 18.86
CA ILE A 22 30.30 1.31 18.67
C ILE A 22 31.76 1.76 18.65
N LYS A 23 32.53 1.34 19.66
CA LYS A 23 33.96 1.65 19.76
C LYS A 23 34.79 0.38 19.65
N ASN A 24 35.68 0.33 18.65
CA ASN A 24 36.68 -0.74 18.54
C ASN A 24 37.82 -0.50 19.53
N THR A 25 37.93 -1.31 20.58
CA THR A 25 38.99 -1.24 21.59
C THR A 25 40.18 -2.16 21.29
N GLY A 26 40.14 -2.92 20.19
CA GLY A 26 41.20 -3.81 19.75
C GLY A 26 42.18 -3.17 18.77
N THR A 27 43.22 -3.92 18.40
CA THR A 27 44.25 -3.50 17.43
C THR A 27 43.97 -3.97 16.01
N SER A 28 42.90 -4.75 15.78
CA SER A 28 42.51 -5.31 14.48
C SER A 28 41.26 -4.65 13.91
N THR A 29 41.07 -4.71 12.58
CA THR A 29 39.89 -4.15 11.90
C THR A 29 38.59 -4.82 12.35
N LEU A 30 37.62 -4.01 12.78
CA LEU A 30 36.27 -4.45 13.11
C LEU A 30 35.32 -4.17 11.92
N TYR A 31 34.63 -5.20 11.46
CA TYR A 31 33.52 -5.06 10.52
C TYR A 31 32.20 -5.14 11.30
N ALA A 32 31.33 -4.15 11.15
CA ALA A 32 30.04 -4.08 11.83
C ALA A 32 28.90 -3.86 10.83
N ASN A 33 27.76 -4.51 11.07
CA ASN A 33 26.51 -4.27 10.35
C ASN A 33 25.44 -3.87 11.36
N VAL A 34 24.80 -2.73 11.14
CA VAL A 34 23.77 -2.17 12.03
C VAL A 34 22.47 -2.08 11.25
N VAL A 35 21.41 -2.71 11.77
CA VAL A 35 20.06 -2.64 11.21
C VAL A 35 19.11 -2.08 12.26
N LEU A 36 18.42 -0.99 11.91
CA LEU A 36 17.38 -0.35 12.72
C LEU A 36 16.03 -0.58 12.05
N ALA A 37 15.05 -1.08 12.79
CA ALA A 37 13.70 -1.33 12.29
C ALA A 37 12.65 -0.81 13.28
N GLY A 38 11.61 -0.17 12.76
CA GLY A 38 10.49 0.35 13.54
C GLY A 38 9.43 1.00 12.67
N TYR A 39 8.25 1.21 13.25
CA TYR A 39 7.18 1.97 12.61
C TYR A 39 7.36 3.46 12.91
N PRO A 40 7.23 4.35 11.91
CA PRO A 40 7.32 5.78 12.14
C PRO A 40 6.10 6.26 12.93
N ASN A 41 6.32 7.22 13.84
CA ASN A 41 5.24 7.84 14.63
C ASN A 41 4.36 8.80 13.79
N THR A 42 4.86 9.20 12.62
CA THR A 42 4.17 10.07 11.68
C THR A 42 4.11 9.40 10.32
N MET A 43 3.09 9.76 9.54
CA MET A 43 2.94 9.23 8.19
C MET A 43 4.13 9.68 7.32
N PRO A 44 4.81 8.75 6.64
CA PRO A 44 5.86 9.13 5.69
C PRO A 44 5.31 10.03 4.59
N PRO A 45 6.09 11.00 4.10
CA PRO A 45 5.67 11.79 2.95
C PRO A 45 5.52 10.89 1.72
N ALA A 46 4.61 11.26 0.84
CA ALA A 46 4.50 10.62 -0.47
C ALA A 46 5.83 10.73 -1.22
N HIS A 47 6.21 9.65 -1.88
CA HIS A 47 7.49 9.53 -2.57
C HIS A 47 7.36 8.63 -3.80
N SER A 48 8.21 8.83 -4.81
CA SER A 48 8.21 8.02 -6.02
C SER A 48 9.65 7.84 -6.50
N SER A 49 10.08 6.59 -6.59
CA SER A 49 11.37 6.18 -7.14
C SER A 49 11.14 5.19 -8.27
N GLY A 50 11.19 5.67 -9.52
CA GLY A 50 10.96 4.87 -10.73
C GLY A 50 9.51 4.43 -10.97
N VAL A 51 8.64 4.57 -9.96
CA VAL A 51 7.21 4.25 -10.00
C VAL A 51 6.43 5.18 -9.06
N SER A 52 5.22 5.53 -9.45
CA SER A 52 4.27 6.31 -8.64
C SER A 52 2.93 5.60 -8.52
N ILE A 53 2.23 5.88 -7.41
CA ILE A 53 0.88 5.40 -7.13
C ILE A 53 0.03 6.54 -6.58
N ALA A 54 -1.22 6.60 -7.02
CA ALA A 54 -2.23 7.51 -6.49
C ALA A 54 -3.52 6.74 -6.18
N ARG A 55 -4.20 7.13 -5.10
CA ARG A 55 -5.52 6.61 -4.74
C ARG A 55 -6.55 7.72 -4.79
N ARG A 56 -7.73 7.41 -5.31
CA ARG A 56 -8.95 8.21 -5.09
C ARG A 56 -10.11 7.31 -4.74
N PHE A 57 -11.09 7.88 -4.05
CA PHE A 57 -12.34 7.23 -3.72
C PHE A 57 -13.42 7.73 -4.67
N LEU A 58 -14.25 6.83 -5.13
CA LEU A 58 -15.40 7.09 -5.98
C LEU A 58 -16.66 6.59 -5.27
N ASP A 59 -17.79 7.24 -5.55
CA ASP A 59 -19.09 6.74 -5.12
C ASP A 59 -19.55 5.54 -5.97
N ALA A 60 -20.73 5.00 -5.67
CA ALA A 60 -21.31 3.87 -6.40
C ALA A 60 -21.65 4.18 -7.88
N ARG A 61 -21.59 5.45 -8.29
CA ARG A 61 -21.81 5.89 -9.69
C ARG A 61 -20.49 6.08 -10.44
N GLY A 62 -19.34 5.95 -9.77
CA GLY A 62 -18.01 6.15 -10.35
C GLY A 62 -17.51 7.59 -10.26
N GLU A 63 -18.21 8.47 -9.53
CA GLU A 63 -17.84 9.87 -9.40
C GLU A 63 -16.90 10.09 -8.21
N PRO A 64 -15.86 10.94 -8.34
CA PRO A 64 -14.95 11.22 -7.23
C PRO A 64 -15.65 11.77 -6.00
N VAL A 65 -15.34 11.18 -4.84
CA VAL A 65 -15.90 11.58 -3.54
C VAL A 65 -14.79 11.70 -2.49
N SER A 66 -15.01 12.56 -1.50
CA SER A 66 -14.14 12.61 -0.32
C SER A 66 -14.49 11.47 0.62
N ALA A 67 -13.48 10.72 1.05
CA ALA A 67 -13.62 9.68 2.07
C ALA A 67 -13.22 10.18 3.47
N ALA A 68 -13.07 11.49 3.66
CA ALA A 68 -12.73 12.06 4.97
C ALA A 68 -13.86 11.90 5.99
N THR A 69 -15.10 11.84 5.50
CA THR A 69 -16.31 11.59 6.29
C THR A 69 -17.13 10.53 5.61
N ALA A 70 -17.59 9.53 6.36
CA ALA A 70 -18.46 8.48 5.85
C ALA A 70 -19.49 8.06 6.90
N VAL A 71 -20.54 7.39 6.46
CA VAL A 71 -21.56 6.79 7.31
C VAL A 71 -21.42 5.27 7.26
N SER A 72 -21.63 4.59 8.39
CA SER A 72 -21.72 3.13 8.41
C SER A 72 -22.77 2.66 7.40
N GLY A 73 -22.39 1.69 6.56
CA GLY A 73 -23.18 1.21 5.44
C GLY A 73 -22.82 1.83 4.08
N ASP A 74 -22.07 2.94 4.06
CA ASP A 74 -21.59 3.53 2.81
C ASP A 74 -20.72 2.53 2.03
N ARG A 75 -20.83 2.60 0.69
CA ARG A 75 -19.96 1.86 -0.23
C ARG A 75 -19.17 2.82 -1.08
N PHE A 76 -17.88 2.55 -1.21
CA PHE A 76 -16.99 3.27 -2.10
C PHE A 76 -16.36 2.32 -3.10
N ILE A 77 -15.96 2.87 -4.23
CA ILE A 77 -15.03 2.24 -5.17
C ILE A 77 -13.69 2.92 -4.98
N VAL A 78 -12.66 2.16 -4.68
CA VAL A 78 -11.29 2.67 -4.60
C VAL A 78 -10.64 2.51 -5.95
N GLU A 79 -10.08 3.59 -6.49
CA GLU A 79 -9.24 3.57 -7.67
C GLU A 79 -7.77 3.76 -7.31
N LEU A 80 -6.93 2.81 -7.74
CA LEU A 80 -5.47 2.91 -7.68
C LEU A 80 -4.91 3.15 -9.08
N THR A 81 -4.26 4.30 -9.28
CA THR A 81 -3.53 4.62 -10.51
C THR A 81 -2.04 4.42 -10.29
N VAL A 82 -1.41 3.55 -11.06
CA VAL A 82 0.02 3.23 -11.00
C VAL A 82 0.70 3.59 -12.32
N ARG A 83 1.86 4.24 -12.22
CA ARG A 83 2.67 4.62 -13.39
C ARG A 83 4.14 4.30 -13.14
N ALA A 84 4.76 3.62 -14.10
CA ALA A 84 6.18 3.26 -14.04
C ALA A 84 7.00 3.92 -15.17
N ASP A 85 8.21 4.37 -14.83
CA ASP A 85 9.12 5.02 -15.78
C ASP A 85 9.77 4.02 -16.75
N LYS A 86 9.87 2.77 -16.32
CA LYS A 86 10.39 1.60 -17.05
C LYS A 86 9.42 0.44 -16.87
N ARG A 87 9.59 -0.63 -17.66
CA ARG A 87 8.80 -1.85 -17.46
C ARG A 87 9.07 -2.44 -16.06
N MET A 88 8.00 -2.83 -15.38
CA MET A 88 7.99 -3.47 -14.07
C MET A 88 7.13 -4.74 -14.14
N PRO A 89 7.74 -5.90 -14.49
CA PRO A 89 7.00 -7.15 -14.64
C PRO A 89 6.57 -7.79 -13.31
N HIS A 90 7.11 -7.30 -12.19
CA HIS A 90 6.88 -7.82 -10.84
C HIS A 90 6.50 -6.67 -9.90
N ALA A 91 5.58 -5.81 -10.34
CA ALA A 91 5.07 -4.74 -9.51
C ALA A 91 4.08 -5.33 -8.50
N LEU A 92 4.29 -5.05 -7.22
CA LEU A 92 3.39 -5.40 -6.13
C LEU A 92 2.73 -4.12 -5.60
N VAL A 93 1.42 -4.03 -5.77
CA VAL A 93 0.59 -2.98 -5.20
C VAL A 93 0.03 -3.49 -3.87
N VAL A 94 0.16 -2.67 -2.83
CA VAL A 94 -0.40 -2.94 -1.50
C VAL A 94 -1.16 -1.70 -1.06
N ASP A 95 -2.46 -1.85 -0.82
CA ASP A 95 -3.27 -0.79 -0.24
C ASP A 95 -3.94 -1.26 1.05
N MET A 96 -3.43 -0.76 2.18
CA MET A 96 -3.96 -1.11 3.50
C MET A 96 -5.25 -0.35 3.76
N LEU A 97 -6.20 -1.03 4.39
CA LEU A 97 -7.52 -0.48 4.68
C LEU A 97 -7.51 0.28 6.01
N PRO A 98 -8.30 1.36 6.14
CA PRO A 98 -8.68 1.87 7.45
C PRO A 98 -9.47 0.80 8.23
N ALA A 99 -9.26 0.68 9.54
CA ALA A 99 -9.87 -0.40 10.34
C ALA A 99 -11.42 -0.42 10.37
N GLY A 100 -12.08 0.71 10.06
CA GLY A 100 -13.54 0.79 9.95
C GLY A 100 -14.11 0.40 8.58
N VAL A 101 -13.25 -0.05 7.64
CA VAL A 101 -13.57 -0.32 6.24
C VAL A 101 -13.23 -1.76 5.89
N GLU A 102 -14.13 -2.44 5.20
CA GLU A 102 -13.97 -3.81 4.75
C GLU A 102 -13.96 -3.88 3.22
N LEU A 103 -13.25 -4.86 2.65
CA LEU A 103 -13.28 -5.12 1.21
C LEU A 103 -14.58 -5.81 0.79
N GLU A 104 -15.09 -5.43 -0.38
CA GLU A 104 -16.13 -6.17 -1.08
C GLU A 104 -15.47 -7.12 -2.08
N ASP A 105 -15.32 -8.40 -1.72
CA ASP A 105 -14.79 -9.44 -2.62
C ASP A 105 -15.87 -9.84 -3.64
N PRO A 106 -15.64 -9.61 -4.95
CA PRO A 106 -16.62 -9.90 -5.99
C PRO A 106 -16.96 -11.39 -6.13
N ASN A 107 -16.15 -12.30 -5.56
CA ASN A 107 -16.41 -13.74 -5.59
C ASN A 107 -17.43 -14.18 -4.53
N LEU A 108 -17.82 -13.30 -3.60
CA LEU A 108 -18.77 -13.61 -2.54
C LEU A 108 -20.21 -13.27 -2.95
N SER A 109 -21.16 -14.06 -2.44
CA SER A 109 -22.59 -13.81 -2.68
C SER A 109 -23.02 -12.47 -2.08
N GLY A 110 -23.72 -11.66 -2.88
CA GLY A 110 -24.22 -10.34 -2.44
C GLY A 110 -23.15 -9.24 -2.42
N ALA A 111 -21.98 -9.49 -3.02
CA ALA A 111 -20.93 -8.50 -3.18
C ALA A 111 -21.38 -7.29 -3.99
N PHE A 112 -20.80 -6.14 -3.66
CA PHE A 112 -20.92 -4.95 -4.49
C PHE A 112 -20.14 -5.12 -5.80
N LEU A 113 -20.83 -5.51 -6.86
CA LEU A 113 -20.25 -5.64 -8.21
C LEU A 113 -20.06 -4.25 -8.84
N ILE A 114 -18.84 -3.99 -9.29
CA ILE A 114 -18.44 -2.67 -9.81
C ILE A 114 -18.15 -2.65 -11.31
N ASP A 115 -18.12 -3.80 -11.97
CA ASP A 115 -17.62 -3.94 -13.35
C ASP A 115 -18.37 -3.08 -14.37
N ASP A 116 -19.68 -2.90 -14.17
CA ASP A 116 -20.54 -2.09 -15.05
C ASP A 116 -20.51 -0.59 -14.72
N VAL A 117 -19.90 -0.18 -13.61
CA VAL A 117 -19.75 1.23 -13.25
C VAL A 117 -18.81 1.91 -14.24
N VAL A 118 -19.20 3.10 -14.71
CA VAL A 118 -18.44 3.86 -15.72
C VAL A 118 -17.56 4.88 -15.03
N VAL A 119 -16.25 4.80 -15.29
CA VAL A 119 -15.26 5.77 -14.80
C VAL A 119 -14.48 6.29 -16.01
N ASP A 120 -14.46 7.62 -16.18
CA ASP A 120 -13.81 8.30 -17.31
C ASP A 120 -14.23 7.72 -18.67
N LYS A 121 -15.54 7.57 -18.87
CA LYS A 121 -16.20 7.08 -20.11
C LYS A 121 -15.94 5.62 -20.47
N LYS A 122 -15.39 4.82 -19.54
CA LYS A 122 -15.12 3.40 -19.76
C LYS A 122 -15.56 2.59 -18.54
N ARG A 123 -16.11 1.39 -18.75
CA ARG A 123 -16.53 0.51 -17.65
C ARG A 123 -15.32 0.02 -16.86
N ILE A 124 -15.47 -0.19 -15.56
CA ILE A 124 -14.41 -0.72 -14.70
C ILE A 124 -13.91 -2.08 -15.20
N GLY A 125 -14.81 -2.98 -15.62
CA GLY A 125 -14.41 -4.27 -16.18
C GLY A 125 -13.50 -4.12 -17.40
N ASP A 126 -13.80 -3.16 -18.30
CA ASP A 126 -12.96 -2.89 -19.47
C ASP A 126 -11.60 -2.29 -19.08
N TRP A 127 -11.52 -1.54 -17.97
CA TRP A 127 -10.24 -1.06 -17.45
C TRP A 127 -9.37 -2.24 -17.02
N HIS A 128 -9.93 -3.19 -16.27
CA HIS A 128 -9.20 -4.38 -15.81
C HIS A 128 -8.75 -5.29 -16.95
N LEU A 129 -9.53 -5.39 -18.02
CA LEU A 129 -9.15 -6.15 -19.23
C LEU A 129 -7.99 -5.52 -20.02
N ALA A 130 -7.68 -4.24 -19.79
CA ALA A 130 -6.65 -3.53 -20.55
C ALA A 130 -5.21 -3.85 -20.13
N TYR A 131 -5.01 -4.62 -19.07
CA TYR A 131 -3.70 -5.01 -18.57
C TYR A 131 -3.72 -6.39 -17.91
N THR A 132 -2.56 -7.04 -17.88
CA THR A 132 -2.43 -8.37 -17.28
C THR A 132 -2.18 -8.22 -15.80
N THR A 133 -3.22 -8.45 -15.00
CA THR A 133 -3.07 -8.66 -13.56
C THR A 133 -2.68 -10.11 -13.33
N ALA A 134 -1.48 -10.34 -12.79
CA ALA A 134 -1.03 -11.70 -12.50
C ALA A 134 -1.82 -12.30 -11.33
N HIS A 135 -2.17 -11.47 -10.34
CA HIS A 135 -2.90 -11.90 -9.15
C HIS A 135 -3.53 -10.73 -8.40
N THR A 136 -4.66 -10.96 -7.72
CA THR A 136 -5.28 -10.03 -6.76
C THR A 136 -5.69 -10.78 -5.50
N GLU A 137 -5.47 -10.18 -4.33
CA GLU A 137 -5.90 -10.71 -3.04
C GLU A 137 -6.78 -9.70 -2.30
N TYR A 138 -7.88 -10.18 -1.75
CA TYR A 138 -8.77 -9.45 -0.86
C TYR A 138 -8.55 -9.97 0.56
N ARG A 139 -7.75 -9.25 1.36
CA ARG A 139 -7.43 -9.63 2.74
C ARG A 139 -8.14 -8.71 3.72
N ASP A 140 -8.32 -9.18 4.95
CA ASP A 140 -9.02 -8.44 6.01
C ASP A 140 -8.47 -7.01 6.24
N ASP A 141 -7.15 -6.81 6.09
CA ASP A 141 -6.48 -5.53 6.36
C ASP A 141 -5.97 -4.79 5.12
N ARG A 142 -6.03 -5.40 3.93
CA ARG A 142 -5.43 -4.84 2.72
C ARG A 142 -5.94 -5.46 1.42
N PHE A 143 -5.91 -4.64 0.37
CA PHE A 143 -5.96 -5.10 -1.01
C PHE A 143 -4.53 -5.27 -1.56
N VAL A 144 -4.29 -6.34 -2.31
CA VAL A 144 -3.00 -6.60 -2.98
C VAL A 144 -3.22 -6.91 -4.45
N ALA A 145 -2.36 -6.38 -5.32
CA ALA A 145 -2.36 -6.73 -6.74
C ALA A 145 -0.93 -6.88 -7.28
N ALA A 146 -0.67 -7.96 -8.00
CA ALA A 146 0.58 -8.17 -8.74
C ALA A 146 0.37 -7.85 -10.23
N LEU A 147 1.20 -6.96 -10.78
CA LEU A 147 1.02 -6.38 -12.11
C LEU A 147 2.29 -6.49 -12.97
N ASP A 148 2.11 -6.66 -14.29
CA ASP A 148 3.13 -6.37 -15.30
C ASP A 148 2.86 -5.01 -15.94
N ILE A 149 3.59 -3.99 -15.48
CA ILE A 149 3.40 -2.60 -15.90
C ILE A 149 4.40 -2.28 -17.01
N HIS A 150 3.94 -1.93 -18.21
CA HIS A 150 4.83 -1.54 -19.29
C HIS A 150 5.32 -0.09 -19.14
N ARG A 151 6.44 0.22 -19.80
CA ARG A 151 7.06 1.56 -19.74
C ARG A 151 6.05 2.64 -20.15
N ARG A 152 5.88 3.67 -19.31
CA ARG A 152 4.97 4.82 -19.51
C ARG A 152 3.48 4.45 -19.62
N GLN A 153 3.12 3.19 -19.38
CA GLN A 153 1.73 2.77 -19.25
C GLN A 153 1.19 3.26 -17.90
N THR A 154 -0.08 3.64 -17.90
CA THR A 154 -0.83 3.93 -16.68
C THR A 154 -1.77 2.76 -16.43
N CYS A 155 -1.60 2.08 -15.30
CA CYS A 155 -2.46 0.99 -14.85
C CYS A 155 -3.48 1.55 -13.86
N ARG A 156 -4.76 1.19 -14.00
CA ARG A 156 -5.85 1.68 -13.14
C ARG A 156 -6.63 0.50 -12.57
N ILE A 157 -6.40 0.19 -11.31
CA ILE A 157 -7.09 -0.90 -10.60
C ILE A 157 -8.25 -0.32 -9.81
N PHE A 158 -9.32 -1.09 -9.71
CA PHE A 158 -10.52 -0.71 -8.97
C PHE A 158 -10.95 -1.86 -8.07
N TYR A 159 -11.41 -1.54 -6.86
CA TYR A 159 -12.03 -2.51 -5.96
C TYR A 159 -13.09 -1.84 -5.09
N GLY A 160 -14.09 -2.61 -4.65
CA GLY A 160 -15.15 -2.13 -3.79
C GLY A 160 -14.77 -2.21 -2.31
N VAL A 161 -15.26 -1.26 -1.52
CA VAL A 161 -15.18 -1.28 -0.06
C VAL A 161 -16.50 -0.88 0.57
N ARG A 162 -16.75 -1.38 1.78
CA ARG A 162 -17.88 -1.01 2.64
C ARG A 162 -17.37 -0.39 3.93
N VAL A 163 -18.01 0.69 4.36
CA VAL A 163 -17.79 1.28 5.68
C VAL A 163 -18.67 0.55 6.69
N VAL A 164 -18.07 0.04 7.77
CA VAL A 164 -18.75 -0.86 8.70
C VAL A 164 -18.81 -0.27 10.10
N SER A 165 -17.66 0.04 10.69
CA SER A 165 -17.60 0.42 12.11
C SER A 165 -17.52 1.94 12.28
N PRO A 166 -18.42 2.58 13.05
CA PRO A 166 -18.27 3.98 13.45
C PRO A 166 -16.99 4.21 14.25
N GLY A 167 -16.37 5.37 14.06
CA GLY A 167 -15.11 5.71 14.72
C GLY A 167 -14.23 6.63 13.87
N ARG A 168 -13.02 6.89 14.37
CA ARG A 168 -12.05 7.77 13.73
C ARG A 168 -10.80 6.97 13.38
N PHE A 169 -10.55 6.77 12.09
CA PHE A 169 -9.52 5.85 11.62
C PHE A 169 -8.44 6.56 10.80
N LYS A 170 -7.18 6.20 11.03
CA LYS A 170 -6.09 6.58 10.12
C LYS A 170 -6.29 5.88 8.78
N VAL A 171 -6.00 6.60 7.69
CA VAL A 171 -6.09 6.04 6.34
C VAL A 171 -4.66 5.82 5.82
N PRO A 172 -4.16 4.57 5.77
CA PRO A 172 -2.80 4.30 5.34
C PRO A 172 -2.55 4.72 3.89
N SER A 173 -1.32 5.16 3.56
CA SER A 173 -0.97 5.48 2.17
C SER A 173 -0.93 4.23 1.29
N PRO A 174 -1.39 4.32 0.03
CA PRO A 174 -1.21 3.24 -0.94
C PRO A 174 0.27 3.10 -1.31
N MET A 175 0.72 1.88 -1.57
CA MET A 175 2.11 1.57 -1.90
C MET A 175 2.22 0.72 -3.16
N VAL A 176 3.29 0.93 -3.91
CA VAL A 176 3.73 0.05 -4.98
C VAL A 176 5.24 -0.16 -4.91
N GLU A 177 5.72 -1.37 -5.17
CA GLU A 177 7.14 -1.67 -5.26
C GLU A 177 7.45 -2.74 -6.30
N ASP A 178 8.69 -2.80 -6.75
CA ASP A 178 9.20 -3.94 -7.54
C ASP A 178 9.71 -5.03 -6.59
N MET A 179 9.18 -6.25 -6.71
CA MET A 179 9.52 -7.36 -5.82
C MET A 179 11.00 -7.76 -5.84
N TYR A 180 11.73 -7.45 -6.91
CA TYR A 180 13.14 -7.84 -7.08
C TYR A 180 14.10 -6.64 -7.08
N ARG A 181 13.55 -5.41 -7.15
CA ARG A 181 14.30 -4.15 -7.13
C ARG A 181 13.67 -3.23 -6.08
N PRO A 182 13.87 -3.47 -4.76
CA PRO A 182 13.15 -2.76 -3.70
C PRO A 182 13.41 -1.24 -3.64
N TYR A 183 14.46 -0.76 -4.32
CA TYR A 183 14.73 0.67 -4.49
C TYR A 183 13.79 1.34 -5.52
N VAL A 184 13.07 0.56 -6.33
CA VAL A 184 11.98 1.01 -7.22
C VAL A 184 10.67 0.87 -6.45
N ARG A 185 10.20 1.98 -5.87
CA ARG A 185 9.01 2.01 -5.02
C ARG A 185 8.32 3.38 -5.02
N GLY A 186 7.02 3.37 -4.79
CA GLY A 186 6.18 4.54 -4.68
C GLY A 186 5.26 4.44 -3.46
N VAL A 187 5.11 5.55 -2.75
CA VAL A 187 4.14 5.74 -1.66
C VAL A 187 3.26 6.93 -2.06
N GLY A 188 1.96 6.68 -2.18
CA GLY A 188 1.00 7.69 -2.62
C GLY A 188 0.60 8.64 -1.50
N LYS A 189 -0.06 9.73 -1.89
CA LYS A 189 -0.75 10.61 -0.94
C LYS A 189 -2.02 9.92 -0.41
N THR A 190 -2.43 10.31 0.79
CA THR A 190 -3.68 9.89 1.39
C THR A 190 -4.25 11.02 2.25
N ILE A 191 -5.55 10.96 2.51
CA ILE A 191 -6.17 11.70 3.62
C ILE A 191 -5.61 11.16 4.95
N ASP A 192 -5.49 12.01 5.97
CA ASP A 192 -4.90 11.57 7.24
C ASP A 192 -5.87 10.67 8.03
N VAL A 193 -7.15 11.06 8.06
CA VAL A 193 -8.19 10.42 8.87
C VAL A 193 -9.49 10.31 8.08
N MET A 194 -10.22 9.24 8.35
CA MET A 194 -11.62 9.03 7.97
C MET A 194 -12.47 9.01 9.25
N ASP A 195 -13.40 9.95 9.36
CA ASP A 195 -14.39 10.02 10.43
C ASP A 195 -15.67 9.29 9.99
N VAL A 196 -16.02 8.21 10.67
CA VAL A 196 -17.18 7.36 10.38
C VAL A 196 -18.28 7.57 11.42
N THR A 197 -19.46 8.01 10.99
CA THR A 197 -20.64 8.13 11.86
C THR A 197 -21.54 6.89 11.78
N GLY A 198 -22.37 6.67 12.81
CA GLY A 198 -23.45 5.69 12.73
C GLY A 198 -24.51 6.11 11.71
N SER A 199 -25.23 5.11 11.18
CA SER A 199 -26.42 5.26 10.33
C SER A 199 -27.64 5.74 11.11
#